data_AF-A0A2W5V627-F1
#
_entry.id   AF-A0A2W5V627-F1
#
_cell.length_a   1.000
_cell.length_b   1.000
_cell.length_c   1.000
_cell.angle_alpha   90.00
_cell.angle_beta   90.00
_cell.angle_gamma   90.00
#
_symmetry.space_group_name_H-M   'P 1'
#
loop_
_entity.id
_entity.type
_entity.pdbx_description
1 polymer ?
#
loop_
_entity_poly.entity_id
_entity_poly.type
_entity_poly.pdbx_seq_one_letter_code
_entity_poly.pdbx_strand_id
1 'polypeptide(L)'
;MRSLAGGAGVLAADIFVRSGRPGSSEAWRPRGAAPAAEQALDDEDKKDPARRVDRHAGRRLRLRRRQLGRSQARLGQALRVSFQQIQKDERGANQLTATRLHDLSEALGVPIGYFFEGLSSSTGGALELWGDGALLSRDVLGAADSNACAVAVTAIRSPKLRREILKLVKALSEAE
;
A
#
# COMPACT_ATOMS: atom_id res chain seq x y z
N MET A 1 -18.81 -15.24 -82.38
CA MET A 1 -18.14 -15.06 -81.09
C MET A 1 -16.95 -14.12 -81.26
N ARG A 2 -17.14 -12.81 -81.00
CA ARG A 2 -16.10 -11.75 -81.00
C ARG A 2 -16.65 -10.48 -80.32
N SER A 3 -15.72 -9.69 -79.77
CA SER A 3 -15.81 -8.29 -79.27
C SER A 3 -16.47 -8.06 -77.91
N LEU A 4 -15.85 -7.50 -76.85
CA LEU A 4 -14.88 -6.41 -76.58
C LEU A 4 -15.60 -5.23 -75.89
N ALA A 5 -15.22 -4.88 -74.65
CA ALA A 5 -14.99 -3.50 -74.17
C ALA A 5 -14.62 -3.46 -72.67
N GLY A 6 -13.64 -2.61 -72.32
CA GLY A 6 -13.08 -2.36 -70.98
C GLY A 6 -11.55 -2.56 -71.05
N GLY A 7 -10.70 -1.55 -71.28
CA GLY A 7 -10.60 -0.24 -70.63
C GLY A 7 -9.92 -0.41 -69.27
N ALA A 8 -8.86 0.28 -68.86
CA ALA A 8 -7.86 1.18 -69.45
C ALA A 8 -6.74 1.33 -68.38
N GLY A 9 -5.50 1.64 -68.81
CA GLY A 9 -4.47 2.24 -67.94
C GLY A 9 -3.36 1.28 -67.45
N VAL A 10 -2.18 1.10 -68.10
CA VAL A 10 -1.01 2.04 -68.22
C VAL A 10 -0.30 2.15 -66.85
N LEU A 11 0.98 1.82 -66.58
CA LEU A 11 2.22 1.58 -67.35
C LEU A 11 3.29 0.88 -66.47
N ALA A 12 4.19 0.12 -67.12
CA ALA A 12 5.62 -0.17 -66.83
C ALA A 12 6.02 -0.78 -65.45
N ALA A 13 6.57 -2.02 -65.37
CA ALA A 13 7.96 -2.43 -65.68
C ALA A 13 8.99 -1.57 -64.93
N ASP A 14 9.96 -2.07 -64.15
CA ASP A 14 10.57 -3.40 -64.01
C ASP A 14 11.44 -3.38 -62.73
N ILE A 15 12.20 -4.46 -62.48
CA ILE A 15 13.44 -4.56 -61.65
C ILE A 15 13.34 -5.42 -60.36
N PHE A 16 13.62 -6.72 -60.57
CA PHE A 16 14.70 -7.51 -59.90
C PHE A 16 14.39 -8.52 -58.77
N VAL A 17 14.22 -9.79 -59.20
CA VAL A 17 14.95 -11.03 -58.82
C VAL A 17 15.04 -11.51 -57.35
N ARG A 18 14.33 -12.64 -57.13
CA ARG A 18 14.66 -13.92 -56.43
C ARG A 18 15.54 -13.96 -55.16
N SER A 19 14.97 -14.52 -54.10
CA SER A 19 15.26 -15.88 -53.54
C SER A 19 14.27 -16.13 -52.39
N GLY A 20 13.54 -17.25 -52.30
CA GLY A 20 14.01 -18.58 -51.90
C GLY A 20 13.78 -18.81 -50.39
N ARG A 21 12.74 -19.58 -50.00
CA ARG A 21 12.33 -19.97 -48.63
C ARG A 21 13.34 -20.98 -47.97
N PRO A 22 13.10 -21.70 -46.83
CA PRO A 22 12.09 -21.67 -45.74
C PRO A 22 12.65 -22.00 -44.30
N GLY A 23 11.78 -22.02 -43.26
CA GLY A 23 11.80 -23.09 -42.22
C GLY A 23 12.52 -22.90 -40.85
N SER A 24 11.71 -22.78 -39.79
CA SER A 24 11.86 -23.28 -38.39
C SER A 24 13.17 -23.13 -37.59
N SER A 25 13.12 -22.45 -36.43
CA SER A 25 13.32 -23.08 -35.09
C SER A 25 13.36 -22.05 -33.93
N GLU A 26 12.61 -22.38 -32.89
CA GLU A 26 12.80 -22.11 -31.46
C GLU A 26 13.95 -21.17 -31.01
N ALA A 27 13.61 -20.07 -30.33
CA ALA A 27 14.44 -19.52 -29.23
C ALA A 27 13.70 -18.48 -28.38
N TRP A 28 12.57 -18.85 -27.76
CA TRP A 28 12.16 -18.18 -26.52
C TRP A 28 12.08 -19.21 -25.40
N ARG A 29 13.12 -19.23 -24.56
CA ARG A 29 13.11 -19.85 -23.24
C ARG A 29 13.88 -18.94 -22.28
N PRO A 30 13.25 -18.44 -21.20
CA PRO A 30 14.00 -18.14 -20.00
C PRO A 30 13.94 -19.37 -19.09
N ARG A 31 15.05 -20.11 -19.03
CA ARG A 31 15.35 -21.03 -17.92
C ARG A 31 16.39 -20.31 -17.05
N GLY A 32 16.00 -19.89 -15.86
CA GLY A 32 16.94 -19.51 -14.79
C GLY A 32 17.42 -18.05 -14.75
N ALA A 33 16.52 -17.09 -14.52
CA ALA A 33 16.91 -15.74 -14.09
C ALA A 33 16.08 -15.27 -12.88
N ALA A 34 16.47 -15.72 -11.68
CA ALA A 34 16.22 -15.05 -10.40
C ALA A 34 17.38 -15.44 -9.46
N PRO A 35 18.17 -14.45 -9.01
CA PRO A 35 17.82 -13.76 -7.75
C PRO A 35 17.97 -12.22 -7.77
N ALA A 36 18.58 -11.64 -8.80
CA ALA A 36 18.90 -10.20 -8.81
C ALA A 36 17.67 -9.28 -9.02
N ALA A 37 16.68 -9.71 -9.80
CA ALA A 37 15.48 -8.91 -10.06
C ALA A 37 14.51 -8.87 -8.87
N GLU A 38 14.60 -9.83 -7.96
CA GLU A 38 13.79 -9.88 -6.74
C GLU A 38 14.44 -9.07 -5.62
N GLN A 39 15.78 -9.10 -5.52
CA GLN A 39 16.58 -8.28 -4.59
C GLN A 39 16.53 -6.77 -4.93
N ALA A 40 16.46 -6.40 -6.21
CA ALA A 40 16.38 -4.98 -6.62
C ALA A 40 15.07 -4.28 -6.21
N LEU A 41 13.99 -5.03 -6.00
CA LEU A 41 12.72 -4.47 -5.51
C LEU A 41 12.77 -4.13 -4.02
N ASP A 42 13.61 -4.82 -3.25
CA ASP A 42 13.77 -4.59 -1.81
C ASP A 42 14.67 -3.37 -1.50
N ASP A 43 15.51 -2.92 -2.44
CA ASP A 43 16.39 -1.75 -2.27
C ASP A 43 15.70 -0.39 -2.57
N GLU A 44 14.75 -0.36 -3.51
CA GLU A 44 13.89 0.81 -3.80
C GLU A 44 12.96 1.17 -2.63
N ASP A 45 12.73 0.23 -1.70
CA ASP A 45 11.89 0.43 -0.53
C ASP A 45 12.38 1.58 0.35
N LYS A 46 13.68 1.88 0.40
CA LYS A 46 14.25 2.92 1.30
C LYS A 46 13.95 4.36 0.89
N LYS A 47 13.51 4.62 -0.35
CA LYS A 47 13.49 5.99 -0.90
C LYS A 47 12.11 6.68 -0.87
N ASP A 48 11.02 5.92 -0.78
CA ASP A 48 9.66 6.46 -0.77
C ASP A 48 8.84 5.94 0.43
N PRO A 49 8.63 6.79 1.47
CA PRO A 49 7.89 6.39 2.66
C PRO A 49 6.42 6.07 2.39
N ALA A 50 5.78 6.71 1.39
CA ALA A 50 4.39 6.42 1.04
C ALA A 50 4.26 4.99 0.49
N ARG A 51 5.19 4.60 -0.39
CA ARG A 51 5.25 3.22 -0.91
C ARG A 51 5.50 2.18 0.18
N ARG A 52 6.24 2.51 1.24
CA ARG A 52 6.41 1.60 2.40
C ARG A 52 5.08 1.34 3.12
N VAL A 53 4.29 2.39 3.34
CA VAL A 53 2.99 2.30 4.00
C VAL A 53 2.01 1.47 3.16
N ASP A 54 1.92 1.74 1.85
CA ASP A 54 1.03 1.01 0.95
C ASP A 54 1.40 -0.48 0.85
N ARG A 55 2.69 -0.81 0.75
CA ARG A 55 3.14 -2.21 0.76
C ARG A 55 2.83 -2.91 2.07
N HIS A 56 3.01 -2.24 3.20
CA HIS A 56 2.66 -2.81 4.50
C HIS A 56 1.15 -3.08 4.58
N ALA A 57 0.32 -2.08 4.25
CA ALA A 57 -1.12 -2.22 4.23
C ALA A 57 -1.59 -3.34 3.27
N GLY A 58 -0.96 -3.46 2.09
CA GLY A 58 -1.17 -4.55 1.14
C GLY A 58 -0.84 -5.94 1.71
N ARG A 59 0.25 -6.06 2.49
CA ARG A 59 0.60 -7.30 3.21
C ARG A 59 -0.45 -7.65 4.27
N ARG A 60 -0.90 -6.67 5.06
CA ARG A 60 -1.96 -6.83 6.07
C ARG A 60 -3.30 -7.25 5.45
N LEU A 61 -3.66 -6.65 4.31
CA LEU A 61 -4.82 -7.01 3.49
C LEU A 61 -4.76 -8.48 3.06
N ARG A 62 -3.65 -8.91 2.45
CA ARG A 62 -3.44 -10.29 2.00
C ARG A 62 -3.54 -11.29 3.15
N LEU A 63 -2.94 -10.96 4.29
CA LEU A 63 -3.00 -11.78 5.50
C LEU A 63 -4.45 -11.98 5.97
N ARG A 64 -5.20 -10.88 6.14
CA ARG A 64 -6.58 -10.96 6.62
C ARG A 64 -7.49 -11.73 5.66
N ARG A 65 -7.37 -11.45 4.36
CA ARG A 65 -8.15 -12.16 3.33
C ARG A 65 -7.92 -13.67 3.41
N ARG A 66 -6.67 -14.10 3.61
CA ARG A 66 -6.31 -15.53 3.76
C ARG A 66 -6.88 -16.14 5.03
N GLN A 67 -6.85 -15.43 6.16
CA GLN A 67 -7.48 -15.89 7.41
C GLN A 67 -8.97 -16.13 7.24
N LEU A 68 -9.65 -15.30 6.42
CA LEU A 68 -11.06 -15.46 6.09
C LEU A 68 -11.32 -16.53 5.00
N GLY A 69 -10.29 -17.21 4.49
CA GLY A 69 -10.42 -18.21 3.42
C GLY A 69 -10.92 -17.65 2.09
N ARG A 70 -10.79 -16.33 1.85
CA ARG A 70 -11.33 -15.67 0.65
C ARG A 70 -10.29 -15.65 -0.47
N SER A 71 -10.70 -15.92 -1.71
CA SER A 71 -9.85 -15.70 -2.89
C SER A 71 -9.81 -14.20 -3.26
N GLN A 72 -8.82 -13.79 -4.06
CA GLN A 72 -8.75 -12.39 -4.56
C GLN A 72 -9.98 -12.03 -5.40
N ALA A 73 -10.46 -12.97 -6.23
CA ALA A 73 -11.67 -12.79 -7.02
C ALA A 73 -12.91 -12.60 -6.13
N ARG A 74 -13.05 -13.38 -5.06
CA ARG A 74 -14.18 -13.27 -4.12
C ARG A 74 -14.16 -11.94 -3.37
N LEU A 75 -12.99 -11.47 -2.96
CA LEU A 75 -12.87 -10.14 -2.35
C LEU A 75 -13.14 -9.02 -3.37
N GLY A 76 -12.66 -9.18 -4.60
CA GLY A 76 -12.93 -8.24 -5.69
C GLY A 76 -14.42 -8.11 -5.99
N GLN A 77 -15.16 -9.22 -6.03
CA GLN A 77 -16.61 -9.22 -6.17
C GLN A 77 -17.32 -8.44 -5.05
N ALA A 78 -16.93 -8.67 -3.79
CA ALA A 78 -17.50 -7.95 -2.65
C ALA A 78 -17.29 -6.42 -2.73
N LEU A 79 -16.16 -6.01 -3.31
CA LEU A 79 -15.75 -4.62 -3.46
C LEU A 79 -16.06 -4.03 -4.85
N ARG A 80 -16.75 -4.79 -5.72
CA ARG A 80 -17.04 -4.42 -7.12
C ARG A 80 -15.79 -3.97 -7.91
N VAL A 81 -14.66 -4.64 -7.69
CA VAL A 81 -13.42 -4.44 -8.45
C VAL A 81 -12.91 -5.74 -9.06
N SER A 82 -11.99 -5.64 -10.03
CA SER A 82 -11.35 -6.81 -10.63
C SER A 82 -10.40 -7.52 -9.65
N PHE A 83 -10.17 -8.83 -9.87
CA PHE A 83 -9.18 -9.58 -9.10
C PHE A 83 -7.76 -9.00 -9.26
N GLN A 84 -7.46 -8.45 -10.45
CA GLN A 84 -6.18 -7.81 -10.76
C GLN A 84 -5.97 -6.57 -9.89
N GLN A 85 -7.04 -5.81 -9.64
CA GLN A 85 -6.98 -4.66 -8.74
C GLN A 85 -6.64 -5.09 -7.31
N ILE A 86 -7.33 -6.11 -6.79
CA ILE A 86 -6.99 -6.69 -5.47
C ILE A 86 -5.53 -7.17 -5.44
N GLN A 87 -5.05 -7.76 -6.53
CA GLN A 87 -3.66 -8.21 -6.63
C GLN A 87 -2.66 -7.05 -6.58
N LYS A 88 -2.96 -5.91 -7.21
CA LYS A 88 -2.14 -4.69 -7.14
C LYS A 88 -2.18 -4.06 -5.75
N ASP A 89 -3.36 -3.99 -5.15
CA ASP A 89 -3.58 -3.51 -3.78
C ASP A 89 -2.76 -4.34 -2.78
N GLU A 90 -2.80 -5.69 -2.88
CA GLU A 90 -2.01 -6.58 -2.02
C GLU A 90 -0.49 -6.47 -2.20
N ARG A 91 -0.03 -6.05 -3.38
CA ARG A 91 1.39 -5.82 -3.65
C ARG A 91 1.85 -4.40 -3.27
N GLY A 92 0.93 -3.51 -2.90
CA GLY A 92 1.23 -2.08 -2.73
C GLY A 92 1.60 -1.38 -4.04
N ALA A 93 1.21 -1.94 -5.19
CA ALA A 93 1.43 -1.31 -6.49
C ALA A 93 0.44 -0.17 -6.75
N ASN A 94 -0.71 -0.20 -6.07
CA ASN A 94 -1.65 0.90 -6.00
C ASN A 94 -1.63 1.51 -4.60
N GLN A 95 -1.71 2.83 -4.53
CA GLN A 95 -1.90 3.53 -3.28
C GLN A 95 -3.29 3.22 -2.72
N LEU A 96 -3.34 2.85 -1.44
CA LEU A 96 -4.60 2.59 -0.74
C LEU A 96 -5.14 3.90 -0.17
N THR A 97 -6.00 4.57 -0.93
CA THR A 97 -6.66 5.80 -0.49
C THR A 97 -7.52 5.56 0.77
N ALA A 98 -7.85 6.64 1.50
CA ALA A 98 -8.68 6.54 2.70
C ALA A 98 -10.04 5.86 2.43
N THR A 99 -10.72 6.22 1.34
CA THR A 99 -11.96 5.56 0.90
C THR A 99 -11.75 4.07 0.67
N ARG A 100 -10.64 3.69 0.01
CA ARG A 100 -10.33 2.30 -0.26
C ARG A 100 -10.07 1.50 1.00
N LEU A 101 -9.33 2.06 1.96
CA LEU A 101 -9.08 1.45 3.26
C LEU A 101 -10.38 1.26 4.05
N HIS A 102 -11.30 2.22 3.97
CA HIS A 102 -12.63 2.10 4.55
C HIS A 102 -13.40 0.91 3.96
N ASP A 103 -13.53 0.83 2.63
CA ASP A 103 -14.22 -0.29 1.98
C ASP A 103 -13.60 -1.65 2.33
N LEU A 104 -12.27 -1.72 2.37
CA LEU A 104 -11.53 -2.93 2.75
C LEU A 104 -11.79 -3.30 4.22
N SER A 105 -11.89 -2.32 5.11
CA SER A 105 -12.17 -2.53 6.53
C SER A 105 -13.54 -3.16 6.75
N GLU A 106 -14.56 -2.65 6.05
CA GLU A 106 -15.92 -3.21 6.09
C GLU A 106 -15.96 -4.61 5.48
N ALA A 107 -15.36 -4.79 4.30
CA ALA A 107 -15.38 -6.08 3.61
C ALA A 107 -14.65 -7.18 4.41
N LEU A 108 -13.61 -6.85 5.17
CA LEU A 108 -12.80 -7.80 5.92
C LEU A 108 -13.18 -7.90 7.41
N GLY A 109 -14.11 -7.07 7.88
CA GLY A 109 -14.55 -7.02 9.27
C GLY A 109 -13.40 -6.72 10.22
N VAL A 110 -12.61 -5.69 9.94
CA VAL A 110 -11.49 -5.22 10.77
C VAL A 110 -11.54 -3.70 10.91
N PRO A 111 -11.06 -3.12 12.02
CA PRO A 111 -10.92 -1.66 12.12
C PRO A 111 -9.88 -1.15 11.12
N ILE A 112 -10.00 0.10 10.65
CA ILE A 112 -9.04 0.71 9.70
C ILE A 112 -7.60 0.66 10.23
N GLY A 113 -7.41 0.82 11.55
CA GLY A 113 -6.10 0.71 12.20
C GLY A 113 -5.37 -0.62 11.95
N TYR A 114 -6.10 -1.69 11.66
CA TYR A 114 -5.54 -3.01 11.36
C TYR A 114 -4.51 -2.99 10.22
N PHE A 115 -4.71 -2.12 9.22
CA PHE A 115 -3.81 -2.02 8.06
C PHE A 115 -2.47 -1.36 8.39
N PHE A 116 -2.33 -0.74 9.57
CA PHE A 116 -1.13 -0.03 10.00
C PHE A 116 -0.43 -0.69 11.20
N GLU A 117 -0.98 -1.78 11.73
CA GLU A 117 -0.38 -2.51 12.86
C GLU A 117 1.01 -3.05 12.53
N GLY A 118 2.01 -2.63 13.31
CA GLY A 118 3.40 -3.04 13.11
C GLY A 118 4.15 -2.19 12.08
N LEU A 119 3.57 -1.11 11.56
CA LEU A 119 4.36 -0.02 10.99
C LEU A 119 5.09 0.68 12.12
N SER A 120 6.42 0.53 12.18
CA SER A 120 7.24 1.41 12.99
C SER A 120 7.15 2.81 12.37
N SER A 121 6.37 3.69 12.99
CA SER A 121 6.49 5.11 12.68
C SER A 121 7.91 5.53 13.04
N SER A 122 8.68 6.02 12.07
CA SER A 122 9.90 6.79 12.36
C SER A 122 9.59 8.04 13.18
N THR A 123 8.31 8.40 13.29
CA THR A 123 7.78 9.21 14.39
C THR A 123 7.69 8.33 15.64
N GLY A 124 8.78 8.28 16.42
CA GLY A 124 8.70 7.87 17.82
C GLY A 124 7.52 8.59 18.47
N GLY A 125 6.62 7.82 19.09
CA GLY A 125 5.27 8.26 19.47
C GLY A 125 5.21 9.60 20.21
N ALA A 126 5.11 10.68 19.45
CA ALA A 126 4.55 11.94 19.87
C ALA A 126 3.09 11.92 19.41
N LEU A 127 2.18 11.70 20.35
CA LEU A 127 0.80 12.07 20.15
C LEU A 127 0.81 13.61 20.06
N GLU A 128 0.78 14.17 18.86
CA GLU A 128 0.47 15.60 18.69
C GLU A 128 -0.99 15.81 19.11
N LEU A 129 -1.18 16.05 20.40
CA LEU A 129 -2.38 16.68 20.91
C LEU A 129 -2.40 18.10 20.34
N TRP A 130 -3.41 18.44 19.53
CA TRP A 130 -3.68 19.83 19.17
C TRP A 130 -3.80 20.69 20.44
N GLY A 131 -2.80 21.54 20.65
CA GLY A 131 -2.66 22.44 21.79
C GLY A 131 -1.19 22.79 21.97
N ASP A 132 -0.93 23.96 22.56
CA ASP A 132 0.40 24.58 22.75
C ASP A 132 1.33 23.77 23.68
N GLY A 133 1.61 22.51 23.33
CA GLY A 133 2.48 21.60 24.04
C GLY A 133 3.74 21.37 23.23
N ALA A 134 4.86 21.93 23.72
CA ALA A 134 6.18 21.58 23.23
C ALA A 134 6.34 20.06 23.14
N LEU A 135 7.02 19.62 22.10
CA LEU A 135 7.36 18.22 21.81
C LEU A 135 7.84 17.50 23.09
N LEU A 136 6.95 16.74 23.73
CA LEU A 136 7.37 15.79 24.75
C LEU A 136 7.94 14.59 24.02
N SER A 137 9.28 14.53 23.96
CA SER A 137 9.96 13.31 23.59
C SER A 137 9.48 12.19 24.53
N ARG A 138 9.04 11.08 23.93
CA ARG A 138 8.63 9.83 24.60
C ARG A 138 9.72 9.24 25.53
N ASP A 139 10.90 9.83 25.55
CA ASP A 139 12.10 9.37 26.24
C ASP A 139 12.22 9.92 27.68
N VAL A 140 11.36 10.86 28.12
CA VAL A 140 11.46 11.48 29.46
C VAL A 140 10.67 10.72 30.54
N LEU A 141 9.51 10.16 30.20
CA LEU A 141 8.85 9.11 30.99
C LEU A 141 8.83 7.87 30.12
N GLY A 142 9.46 6.77 30.55
CA GLY A 142 9.43 5.51 29.83
C GLY A 142 8.02 5.19 29.31
N ALA A 143 7.91 4.66 28.09
CA ALA A 143 6.63 4.53 27.38
C ALA A 143 5.51 3.83 28.19
N ALA A 144 5.88 2.97 29.13
CA ALA A 144 4.96 2.30 30.05
C ALA A 144 4.37 3.27 31.10
N ASP A 145 5.20 4.13 31.70
CA ASP A 145 4.80 5.05 32.77
C ASP A 145 3.93 6.19 32.22
N SER A 146 4.27 6.70 31.04
CA SER A 146 3.47 7.70 30.32
C SER A 146 2.05 7.18 30.04
N ASN A 147 1.94 5.94 29.54
CA ASN A 147 0.65 5.34 29.22
C ASN A 147 -0.15 5.01 30.49
N ALA A 148 0.50 4.47 31.52
CA ALA A 148 -0.13 4.19 32.81
C ALA A 148 -0.70 5.47 33.45
N CYS A 149 0.03 6.58 33.39
CA CYS A 149 -0.44 7.88 33.87
C CYS A 149 -1.65 8.38 33.06
N ALA A 150 -1.60 8.31 31.73
CA ALA A 150 -2.72 8.72 30.88
C ALA A 150 -4.00 7.88 31.17
N VAL A 151 -3.85 6.56 31.33
CA VAL A 151 -4.96 5.66 31.68
C VAL A 151 -5.50 5.99 33.08
N ALA A 152 -4.62 6.20 34.07
CA ALA A 152 -5.05 6.54 35.42
C ALA A 152 -5.80 7.87 35.50
N VAL A 153 -5.33 8.91 34.80
CA VAL A 153 -5.98 10.24 34.78
C VAL A 153 -7.34 10.18 34.08
N THR A 154 -7.49 9.41 33.01
CA THR A 154 -8.77 9.25 32.32
C THR A 154 -9.80 8.45 33.13
N ALA A 155 -9.36 7.51 33.97
CA ALA A 155 -10.23 6.76 34.87
C ALA A 155 -10.88 7.62 35.96
N ILE A 156 -10.36 8.82 36.24
CA ILE A 156 -10.91 9.73 37.23
C ILE A 156 -12.22 10.33 36.69
N ARG A 157 -13.36 9.93 37.27
CA ARG A 157 -14.70 10.37 36.83
C ARG A 157 -14.92 11.88 36.99
N SER A 158 -14.38 12.49 38.04
CA SER A 158 -14.58 13.90 38.35
C SER A 158 -13.71 14.83 37.47
N PRO A 159 -14.31 15.69 36.63
CA PRO A 159 -13.55 16.64 35.81
C PRO A 159 -12.84 17.71 36.64
N LYS A 160 -13.35 18.03 37.83
CA LYS A 160 -12.70 18.93 38.78
C LYS A 160 -11.39 18.32 39.30
N LEU A 161 -11.44 17.06 39.71
CA LEU A 161 -10.27 16.36 40.26
C LEU A 161 -9.16 16.17 39.22
N ARG A 162 -9.51 15.85 37.96
CA ARG A 162 -8.53 15.80 36.87
C ARG A 162 -7.78 17.13 36.70
N ARG A 163 -8.49 18.27 36.78
CA ARG A 163 -7.88 19.60 36.67
C ARG A 163 -6.95 19.92 37.84
N GLU A 164 -7.32 19.56 39.06
CA GLU A 164 -6.46 19.77 40.23
C GLU A 164 -5.19 18.92 40.16
N ILE A 165 -5.27 17.67 39.73
CA ILE A 165 -4.10 16.82 39.52
C ILE A 165 -3.18 17.42 38.45
N LEU A 166 -3.73 17.90 37.34
CA LEU A 166 -2.95 18.55 36.29
C LEU A 166 -2.25 19.82 36.81
N LYS A 167 -2.91 20.62 37.67
CA LYS A 167 -2.27 21.78 38.31
C LYS A 167 -1.11 21.36 39.20
N LEU A 168 -1.27 20.32 40.00
CA LEU A 168 -0.20 19.80 40.86
C LEU A 168 0.99 19.31 40.04
N VAL A 169 0.74 18.54 38.98
CA VAL A 169 1.79 18.04 38.08
C VAL A 169 2.55 19.22 37.42
N LYS A 170 1.84 20.26 36.99
CA LYS A 170 2.47 21.49 36.46
C LYS A 170 3.32 22.21 37.50
N ALA A 171 2.78 22.41 38.70
CA ALA A 171 3.50 23.09 39.78
C ALA A 171 4.77 22.33 40.19
N LEU A 172 4.73 20.99 40.19
CA LEU A 172 5.91 20.17 40.45
C LEU A 172 6.94 20.27 39.32
N SER A 173 6.51 20.35 38.05
CA SER A 173 7.40 20.51 36.91
C SER A 173 8.06 21.89 36.82
N GLU A 174 7.45 22.93 37.39
CA GLU A 174 8.02 24.29 37.45
C GLU A 174 8.93 24.49 38.66
N ALA A 175 8.85 23.62 39.67
CA ALA A 175 9.63 23.69 40.90
C ALA A 175 10.96 22.93 40.82
N GLU A 176 11.23 22.25 39.70
CA GLU A 176 12.44 21.47 39.42
C GLU A 176 13.45 22.25 38.56
#